data_AF-A0A0C1RCY8-F1
#
_entry.id   AF-A0A0C1RCY8-F1
#
_cell.length_a   1.000
_cell.length_b   1.000
_cell.length_c   1.000
_cell.angle_alpha   90.00
_cell.angle_beta   90.00
_cell.angle_gamma   90.00
#
_symmetry.space_group_name_H-M   'P 1'
#
loop_
_entity.id
_entity.type
_entity.pdbx_description
1 polymer ?
#
loop_
_entity_poly.entity_id
_entity_poly.type
_entity_poly.pdbx_seq_one_letter_code
_entity_poly.pdbx_strand_id
1 'polypeptide(L)'
;MVQTAGNNSQTQSPVSNLEYDFLTVLQNKAEAIKAYDAYINDAKQAGSQPCVELFQKLRQADVEHAQEIRHHLQQVMQNGKM
;
A
#
# COMPACT_ATOMS: atom_id res chain seq x y z
N MET A 1 10.99 50.07 11.37
CA MET A 1 10.09 49.09 10.74
C MET A 1 10.71 47.71 10.94
N VAL A 2 10.12 46.88 11.80
CA VAL A 2 10.64 45.54 12.11
C VAL A 2 9.98 44.57 11.14
N GLN A 3 10.76 43.99 10.22
CA GLN A 3 10.38 42.78 9.50
C GLN A 3 10.95 41.61 10.30
N THR A 4 10.12 41.00 11.14
CA THR A 4 10.42 39.68 11.73
C THR A 4 10.03 38.64 10.70
N ALA A 5 11.04 38.04 10.07
CA ALA A 5 10.90 36.88 9.22
C ALA A 5 10.20 35.75 10.01
N GLY A 6 9.04 35.32 9.52
CA GLY A 6 8.41 34.10 9.99
C GLY A 6 9.29 32.92 9.60
N ASN A 7 10.02 32.36 10.56
CA ASN A 7 10.66 31.07 10.43
C ASN A 7 9.57 30.00 10.28
N ASN A 8 9.12 29.77 9.04
CA ASN A 8 8.45 28.54 8.65
C ASN A 8 9.50 27.43 8.63
N SER A 9 9.90 26.98 9.81
CA SER A 9 10.49 25.66 9.99
C SER A 9 9.37 24.64 9.84
N GLN A 10 8.79 24.54 8.63
CA GLN A 10 8.04 23.37 8.23
C GLN A 10 9.04 22.23 8.33
N THR A 11 8.90 21.40 9.36
CA THR A 11 9.54 20.09 9.41
C THR A 11 9.21 19.42 8.09
N GLN A 12 10.16 19.45 7.14
CA GLN A 12 10.02 18.69 5.90
C GLN A 12 9.92 17.25 6.36
N SER A 13 8.72 16.69 6.24
CA SER A 13 8.51 15.26 6.41
C SER A 13 9.60 14.55 5.61
N PRO A 14 10.26 13.52 6.18
CA PRO A 14 11.34 12.81 5.50
C PRO A 14 10.88 12.14 4.20
N VAL A 15 9.57 12.06 3.98
CA VAL A 15 8.92 11.60 2.75
C VAL A 15 7.85 12.61 2.32
N SER A 16 7.69 12.78 1.01
CA SER A 16 6.58 13.53 0.42
C SER A 16 5.24 12.83 0.66
N ASN A 17 4.14 13.58 0.56
CA ASN A 17 2.80 13.01 0.69
C ASN A 17 2.55 11.89 -0.33
N LEU A 18 3.01 12.08 -1.58
CA LEU A 18 2.82 11.08 -2.62
C LEU A 18 3.58 9.79 -2.32
N GLU A 19 4.83 9.88 -1.83
CA GLU A 19 5.59 8.70 -1.39
C GLU A 19 4.88 7.99 -0.23
N TYR A 20 4.39 8.76 0.75
CA TYR A 20 3.66 8.22 1.89
C TYR A 20 2.38 7.49 1.45
N ASP A 21 1.62 8.06 0.51
CA ASP A 21 0.40 7.47 -0.01
C ASP A 21 0.70 6.13 -0.71
N PHE A 22 1.69 6.09 -1.60
CA PHE A 22 2.09 4.86 -2.28
C PHE A 22 2.62 3.79 -1.31
N LEU A 23 3.41 4.18 -0.32
CA LEU A 23 3.91 3.26 0.71
C LEU A 23 2.76 2.67 1.52
N THR A 24 1.78 3.50 1.89
CA THR A 24 0.60 3.09 2.64
C THR A 24 -0.25 2.11 1.85
N VAL A 25 -0.52 2.39 0.56
CA VAL A 25 -1.28 1.47 -0.29
C VAL A 25 -0.53 0.15 -0.45
N LEU A 26 0.79 0.18 -0.66
CA LEU A 26 1.61 -1.03 -0.78
C LEU A 26 1.58 -1.87 0.51
N GLN A 27 1.69 -1.24 1.68
CA GLN A 27 1.59 -1.90 2.98
C GLN A 27 0.23 -2.60 3.12
N ASN A 28 -0.87 -1.89 2.86
CA ASN A 28 -2.21 -2.45 2.98
C ASN A 28 -2.40 -3.69 2.09
N LYS A 29 -1.87 -3.65 0.85
CA LYS A 29 -1.91 -4.83 -0.03
C LYS A 29 -1.07 -5.98 0.49
N ALA A 30 0.13 -5.71 1.00
CA ALA A 30 0.99 -6.74 1.58
C ALA A 30 0.34 -7.42 2.80
N GLU A 31 -0.33 -6.64 3.66
CA GLU A 31 -1.08 -7.17 4.79
C GLU A 31 -2.27 -8.04 4.34
N ALA A 32 -3.03 -7.60 3.33
CA ALA A 32 -4.12 -8.38 2.75
C ALA A 32 -3.62 -9.71 2.16
N ILE A 33 -2.54 -9.68 1.36
CA ILE A 33 -1.91 -10.87 0.78
C ILE A 33 -1.54 -11.89 1.86
N LYS A 34 -0.94 -11.43 2.96
CA LYS A 34 -0.58 -12.30 4.09
C LYS A 34 -1.83 -12.87 4.78
N ALA A 35 -2.89 -12.09 4.92
CA ALA A 35 -4.11 -12.51 5.60
C ALA A 35 -4.92 -13.54 4.80
N TYR A 36 -4.89 -13.49 3.46
CA TYR A 36 -5.66 -14.41 2.61
C TYR A 36 -5.34 -15.89 2.87
N ASP A 37 -4.11 -16.24 3.25
CA ASP A 37 -3.76 -17.63 3.54
C ASP A 37 -4.60 -18.17 4.73
N ALA A 38 -4.82 -17.35 5.76
CA ALA A 38 -5.70 -17.69 6.87
C ALA A 38 -7.18 -17.75 6.42
N TYR A 39 -7.65 -16.76 5.65
CA TYR A 39 -9.03 -16.72 5.19
C TYR A 39 -9.40 -17.89 4.27
N ILE A 40 -8.46 -18.32 3.42
CA ILE A 40 -8.60 -19.51 2.57
C ILE A 40 -8.69 -20.76 3.45
N ASN A 41 -7.90 -20.87 4.51
CA ASN A 41 -7.96 -22.01 5.43
C ASN A 41 -9.28 -22.04 6.23
N ASP A 42 -9.78 -20.88 6.66
CA ASP A 42 -11.06 -20.78 7.35
C ASP A 42 -12.23 -21.16 6.41
N ALA A 43 -12.18 -20.71 5.15
CA ALA A 43 -13.17 -21.08 4.14
C ALA A 43 -13.17 -22.59 3.85
N LYS A 44 -11.99 -23.23 3.81
CA LYS A 44 -11.86 -24.69 3.69
C LYS A 44 -12.46 -25.42 4.89
N GLN A 45 -12.17 -24.96 6.11
CA GLN A 45 -12.71 -25.55 7.34
C GLN A 45 -14.23 -25.42 7.42
N ALA A 46 -14.77 -24.31 6.91
CA ALA A 46 -16.22 -24.09 6.79
C ALA A 46 -16.87 -24.88 5.64
N GLY A 47 -16.10 -25.61 4.83
CA GLY A 47 -16.62 -26.35 3.67
C GLY A 47 -17.14 -25.46 2.53
N SER A 48 -16.75 -24.19 2.49
CA SER A 48 -17.24 -23.23 1.50
C SER A 48 -16.26 -23.06 0.34
N GLN A 49 -16.41 -23.93 -0.67
CA GLN A 49 -15.62 -23.84 -1.90
C GLN A 49 -15.73 -22.49 -2.64
N PRO A 50 -16.92 -21.86 -2.76
CA PRO A 50 -17.03 -20.54 -3.38
C PRO A 50 -16.21 -19.45 -2.65
N CYS A 51 -16.11 -19.53 -1.32
CA CYS A 51 -15.29 -18.59 -0.55
C CYS A 51 -13.79 -18.85 -0.77
N VAL A 52 -13.36 -20.11 -0.88
CA VAL A 52 -11.98 -20.46 -1.22
C VAL A 52 -11.57 -19.83 -2.55
N GLU A 53 -12.40 -20.00 -3.58
CA GLU A 53 -12.14 -19.48 -4.93
C GLU A 53 -12.11 -17.94 -4.93
N LEU A 54 -13.05 -17.31 -4.22
CA LEU A 54 -13.07 -15.86 -4.10
C LEU A 54 -11.79 -15.33 -3.43
N PHE A 55 -11.38 -15.89 -2.29
CA PHE A 55 -10.18 -15.43 -1.60
C PHE A 55 -8.89 -15.70 -2.40
N GLN A 56 -8.82 -16.80 -3.14
CA GLN A 56 -7.70 -17.06 -4.06
C GLN A 56 -7.65 -16.01 -5.19
N LYS A 57 -8.79 -15.67 -5.78
CA LYS A 57 -8.89 -14.64 -6.81
C LYS A 57 -8.48 -13.26 -6.27
N LEU A 58 -8.97 -12.90 -5.09
CA LEU A 58 -8.64 -11.62 -4.44
C LEU A 58 -7.14 -11.54 -4.12
N ARG A 59 -6.55 -12.60 -3.56
CA ARG A 59 -5.11 -12.69 -3.30
C ARG A 59 -4.28 -12.49 -4.57
N GLN A 60 -4.66 -13.13 -5.67
CA GLN A 60 -3.95 -12.99 -6.94
C GLN A 60 -4.02 -11.55 -7.48
N ALA A 61 -5.20 -10.94 -7.44
CA ALA A 61 -5.37 -9.55 -7.87
C ALA A 61 -4.55 -8.57 -7.01
N ASP A 62 -4.51 -8.76 -5.69
CA ASP A 62 -3.69 -7.91 -4.82
C ASP A 62 -2.19 -8.09 -5.02
N VAL A 63 -1.73 -9.29 -5.39
CA VAL A 63 -0.33 -9.52 -5.80
C VAL A 63 0.00 -8.70 -7.05
N GLU A 64 -0.86 -8.74 -8.07
CA GLU A 64 -0.68 -7.99 -9.31
C GLU A 64 -0.66 -6.48 -9.04
N HIS A 65 -1.64 -5.98 -8.28
CA HIS A 65 -1.68 -4.58 -7.90
C HIS A 65 -0.46 -4.17 -7.06
N ALA A 66 0.00 -5.00 -6.12
CA ALA A 66 1.18 -4.69 -5.31
C ALA A 66 2.45 -4.58 -6.16
N GLN A 67 2.57 -5.38 -7.23
CA GLN A 67 3.68 -5.28 -8.18
C GLN A 67 3.64 -3.95 -8.95
N GLU A 68 2.47 -3.55 -9.44
CA GLU A 68 2.25 -2.27 -10.13
C GLU A 68 2.55 -1.08 -9.21
N ILE A 69 2.00 -1.08 -7.99
CA ILE A 69 2.24 -0.04 -6.98
C ILE A 69 3.73 0.05 -6.64
N ARG A 70 4.42 -1.09 -6.48
CA ARG A 70 5.86 -1.11 -6.24
C ARG A 70 6.64 -0.46 -7.37
N HIS A 71 6.27 -0.74 -8.63
CA HIS A 71 6.91 -0.13 -9.80
C HIS A 71 6.72 1.40 -9.81
N HIS A 72 5.51 1.87 -9.49
CA HIS A 72 5.21 3.30 -9.42
C HIS A 72 5.88 4.00 -8.23
N LEU A 73 5.91 3.37 -7.05
CA LEU A 73 6.62 3.88 -5.88
C LEU A 73 8.11 4.09 -6.19
N GLN A 74 8.74 3.18 -6.94
CA GLN A 74 10.15 3.35 -7.36
C GLN A 74 10.35 4.61 -8.22
N GLN A 75 9.42 4.94 -9.11
CA GLN A 75 9.49 6.14 -9.93
C GLN A 75 9.28 7.40 -9.08
N VAL A 76 8.29 7.36 -8.18
CA VAL A 76 8.00 8.46 -7.25
C VAL A 76 9.20 8.74 -6.35
N MET A 77 9.84 7.71 -5.78
CA MET A 77 11.03 7.88 -4.92
C MET A 77 12.26 8.42 -5.68
N GLN A 78 12.35 8.20 -6.99
CA GLN A 78 13.45 8.72 -7.81
C GLN A 78 13.22 10.16 -8.27
N ASN A 79 11.98 10.49 -8.65
CA ASN A 79 11.67 11.71 -9.39
C ASN A 79 10.74 12.68 -8.63
N GLY A 80 10.21 12.28 -7.48
CA GLY A 80 9.15 12.99 -6.73
C GLY A 80 7.77 12.96 -7.40
N LYS A 81 7.64 12.25 -8.54
CA LYS A 81 6.44 12.14 -9.37
C LYS A 81 6.55 10.95 -10.33
N MET A 82 5.44 10.60 -10.98
CA MET A 82 5.40 9.71 -12.15
C MET A 82 5.33 10.51 -13.43
#